data_AF-A0A1Q3PF42-F1
#
_entry.id   AF-A0A1Q3PF42-F1
#
_cell.length_a   1.000
_cell.length_b   1.000
_cell.length_c   1.000
_cell.angle_alpha   90.00
_cell.angle_beta   90.00
_cell.angle_gamma   90.00
#
_symmetry.space_group_name_H-M   'P 1'
#
loop_
_entity.id
_entity.type
_entity.pdbx_description
1 polymer ?
#
loop_
_entity_poly.entity_id
_entity_poly.type
_entity_poly.pdbx_seq_one_letter_code
_entity_poly.pdbx_strand_id
1 'polypeptide(L)'
;MIRFYAKRGSSSKHPSSGIKKTLKKNTRMKNLRIPKLMVKTLLLALTAAVCTLPVSGGSLLDLSPKAKIDTALAFIGKLRQRVSDEDFISLRDRSDSLFTTSGYINLETQDGKQLRLTRGEFLTRARGSQSAYKFKKATLVLNDQFRNGPNDRWYCRSTTFHEVNRFDGDYPIPEKVTSVKRKPVKGKAPSGAESYWQIIELTLIEE
;
A
#
# COMPACT_ATOMS: atom_id res chain seq x y z
N MET A 1 -46.98 -41.52 21.28
CA MET A 1 -46.55 -42.48 22.33
C MET A 1 -45.08 -42.76 22.07
N ILE A 2 -44.14 -42.82 23.02
CA ILE A 2 -44.15 -43.14 24.46
C ILE A 2 -43.38 -42.06 25.27
N ARG A 3 -43.52 -42.01 26.61
CA ARG A 3 -42.83 -41.08 27.54
C ARG A 3 -41.79 -41.79 28.44
N PHE A 4 -40.98 -40.98 29.14
CA PHE A 4 -40.17 -41.26 30.36
C PHE A 4 -38.81 -41.98 30.15
N TYR A 5 -37.79 -41.85 31.03
CA TYR A 5 -37.70 -41.25 32.38
C TYR A 5 -36.38 -40.44 32.58
N ALA A 6 -36.37 -39.51 33.54
CA ALA A 6 -35.15 -38.85 34.04
C ALA A 6 -34.62 -39.53 35.33
N LYS A 7 -33.33 -39.34 35.67
CA LYS A 7 -32.77 -39.70 37.00
C LYS A 7 -31.85 -38.59 37.55
N ARG A 8 -31.80 -38.48 38.88
CA ARG A 8 -31.27 -37.33 39.67
C ARG A 8 -29.96 -37.66 40.39
N GLY A 9 -29.27 -36.60 40.85
CA GLY A 9 -28.36 -36.60 42.03
C GLY A 9 -26.91 -36.22 41.71
N SER A 10 -26.12 -35.58 42.59
CA SER A 10 -26.46 -34.90 43.86
C SER A 10 -25.29 -34.04 44.40
N SER A 11 -25.59 -32.78 44.71
CA SER A 11 -25.10 -31.93 45.83
C SER A 11 -24.06 -32.45 46.86
N SER A 12 -22.95 -31.71 47.00
CA SER A 12 -22.40 -31.13 48.27
C SER A 12 -21.33 -30.06 47.89
N LYS A 13 -21.18 -28.84 48.41
CA LYS A 13 -21.38 -28.08 49.68
C LYS A 13 -20.23 -28.09 50.70
N HIS A 14 -19.73 -26.86 50.97
CA HIS A 14 -18.99 -26.35 52.16
C HIS A 14 -17.50 -26.71 52.36
N PRO A 15 -16.72 -25.94 53.18
CA PRO A 15 -16.97 -24.63 53.81
C PRO A 15 -15.84 -23.57 53.65
N SER A 16 -16.02 -22.44 54.35
CA SER A 16 -15.24 -21.19 54.38
C SER A 16 -14.31 -21.00 55.59
N SER A 17 -13.21 -20.26 55.42
CA SER A 17 -12.62 -19.30 56.39
C SER A 17 -11.45 -18.55 55.72
N GLY A 18 -11.19 -17.25 55.83
CA GLY A 18 -11.74 -16.21 56.70
C GLY A 18 -10.71 -15.74 57.74
N ILE A 19 -10.06 -14.57 57.54
CA ILE A 19 -9.28 -13.84 58.57
C ILE A 19 -9.14 -12.34 58.21
N LYS A 20 -8.90 -11.51 59.24
CA LYS A 20 -8.88 -10.04 59.26
C LYS A 20 -7.50 -9.58 59.84
N LYS A 21 -7.05 -8.32 59.86
CA LYS A 21 -7.69 -7.00 59.76
C LYS A 21 -6.60 -5.92 59.48
N THR A 22 -6.92 -4.86 58.72
CA THR A 22 -6.39 -3.46 58.84
C THR A 22 -4.99 -3.14 59.41
N LEU A 23 -4.24 -2.24 58.75
CA LEU A 23 -3.62 -1.10 59.46
C LEU A 23 -3.42 0.15 58.55
N LYS A 24 -3.84 1.33 59.05
CA LYS A 24 -3.50 2.66 58.50
C LYS A 24 -2.28 3.20 59.23
N LYS A 25 -1.43 4.00 58.57
CA LYS A 25 -0.81 5.19 59.18
C LYS A 25 -0.43 6.25 58.14
N ASN A 26 -0.53 7.50 58.55
CA ASN A 26 -0.48 8.71 57.72
C ASN A 26 0.68 9.58 58.25
N THR A 27 1.55 10.15 57.40
CA THR A 27 2.51 11.19 57.83
C THR A 27 2.70 12.26 56.75
N ARG A 28 2.82 13.53 57.18
CA ARG A 28 2.75 14.75 56.35
C ARG A 28 4.04 15.14 55.62
N MET A 29 3.81 15.82 54.50
CA MET A 29 4.55 16.94 53.87
C MET A 29 5.89 17.43 54.46
N LYS A 30 6.82 17.77 53.56
CA LYS A 30 7.57 19.03 53.62
C LYS A 30 7.67 19.69 52.24
N ASN A 31 7.43 21.00 52.20
CA ASN A 31 7.70 21.86 51.04
C ASN A 31 9.21 22.08 50.90
N LEU A 32 9.70 22.31 49.68
CA LEU A 32 10.89 23.13 49.45
C LEU A 32 10.71 23.99 48.19
N ARG A 33 11.10 25.27 48.27
CA ARG A 33 10.97 26.24 47.17
C ARG A 33 12.27 26.33 46.35
N ILE A 34 12.07 26.76 45.11
CA ILE A 34 13.05 27.06 44.04
C ILE A 34 14.10 28.11 44.47
N PRO A 35 15.33 28.03 43.93
CA PRO A 35 16.00 29.22 43.39
C PRO A 35 16.20 29.17 41.86
N LYS A 36 16.29 30.35 41.26
CA LYS A 36 16.27 30.61 39.79
C LYS A 36 17.66 30.40 39.14
N LEU A 37 17.70 30.56 37.81
CA LEU A 37 18.85 30.51 36.87
C LEU A 37 19.39 29.08 36.62
N MET A 38 19.53 28.60 35.39
CA MET A 38 19.92 29.33 34.17
C MET A 38 19.06 28.99 32.95
N VAL A 39 18.77 30.01 32.14
CA VAL A 39 18.43 29.83 30.73
C VAL A 39 19.73 29.48 30.00
N LYS A 40 19.87 28.23 29.55
CA LYS A 40 20.83 27.87 28.50
C LYS A 40 20.08 27.25 27.33
N THR A 41 19.98 28.06 26.29
CA THR A 41 19.44 27.76 24.98
C THR A 41 20.13 26.53 24.40
N LEU A 42 19.53 25.34 24.55
CA LEU A 42 19.87 24.22 23.68
C LEU A 42 19.03 24.39 22.41
N LEU A 43 19.60 25.12 21.46
CA LEU A 43 19.04 25.25 20.12
C LEU A 43 19.01 23.87 19.48
N LEU A 44 17.86 23.21 19.52
CA LEU A 44 17.68 21.91 18.90
C LEU A 44 17.72 22.12 17.39
N ALA A 45 18.90 21.97 16.81
CA ALA A 45 19.10 22.00 15.37
C ALA A 45 18.37 20.79 14.77
N LEU A 46 17.09 20.97 14.42
CA LEU A 46 16.50 20.26 13.30
C LEU A 46 17.24 20.74 12.05
N THR A 47 18.42 20.18 11.82
CA THR A 47 18.87 19.97 10.45
C THR A 47 17.82 19.05 9.83
N ALA A 48 16.86 19.65 9.15
CA ALA A 48 16.02 18.91 8.22
C ALA A 48 16.99 18.17 7.29
N ALA A 49 17.04 16.85 7.45
CA ALA A 49 17.67 15.98 6.49
C ALA A 49 16.82 16.06 5.22
N VAL A 50 17.09 17.11 4.44
CA VAL A 50 16.67 17.19 3.04
C VAL A 50 17.44 16.07 2.38
N CYS A 51 16.86 14.88 2.41
CA CYS A 51 17.18 13.83 1.46
C CYS A 51 16.79 14.37 0.09
N THR A 52 17.70 15.12 -0.51
CA THR A 52 17.85 15.22 -1.96
C THR A 52 18.13 13.81 -2.47
N LEU A 53 17.06 13.01 -2.53
CA LEU A 53 17.05 11.81 -3.34
C LEU A 53 17.50 12.24 -4.74
N PRO A 54 18.53 11.60 -5.31
CA PRO A 54 18.96 11.96 -6.65
C PRO A 54 17.77 11.76 -7.58
N VAL A 55 17.53 12.75 -8.45
CA VAL A 55 16.58 12.63 -9.57
C VAL A 55 17.21 11.69 -10.61
N SER A 56 17.26 10.42 -10.23
CA SER A 56 17.65 9.28 -11.04
C SER A 56 16.40 8.77 -11.74
N GLY A 57 16.48 8.59 -13.07
CA GLY A 57 15.33 8.27 -13.92
C GLY A 57 14.47 7.15 -13.34
N GLY A 58 13.19 7.45 -13.12
CA GLY A 58 12.23 6.73 -12.27
C GLY A 58 12.59 5.28 -11.94
N SER A 59 13.20 5.07 -10.77
CA SER A 59 13.50 3.73 -10.25
C SER A 59 12.20 2.93 -10.12
N LEU A 60 12.15 1.77 -10.76
CA LEU A 60 10.97 0.90 -10.74
C LEU A 60 10.71 0.43 -9.31
N LEU A 61 9.54 0.74 -8.76
CA LEU A 61 9.16 0.32 -7.41
C LEU A 61 8.90 -1.19 -7.42
N ASP A 62 9.78 -1.98 -6.83
CA ASP A 62 9.60 -3.42 -6.74
C ASP A 62 8.66 -3.76 -5.58
N LEU A 63 7.51 -4.34 -5.91
CA LEU A 63 6.36 -4.53 -5.03
C LEU A 63 5.52 -5.71 -5.55
N SER A 64 4.84 -6.40 -4.65
CA SER A 64 3.86 -7.42 -5.03
C SER A 64 2.71 -6.80 -5.86
N PRO A 65 2.03 -7.57 -6.72
CA PRO A 65 1.05 -6.99 -7.64
C PRO A 65 -0.15 -6.37 -6.90
N LYS A 66 -0.55 -6.95 -5.76
CA LYS A 66 -1.55 -6.34 -4.87
C LYS A 66 -1.03 -5.01 -4.29
N ALA A 67 0.17 -5.00 -3.69
CA ALA A 67 0.77 -3.79 -3.12
C ALA A 67 0.97 -2.66 -4.16
N LYS A 68 1.20 -2.99 -5.43
CA LYS A 68 1.26 -2.00 -6.54
C LYS A 68 -0.08 -1.32 -6.77
N ILE A 69 -1.18 -2.08 -6.81
CA ILE A 69 -2.54 -1.54 -6.94
C ILE A 69 -2.88 -0.69 -5.72
N ASP A 70 -2.65 -1.21 -4.51
CA ASP A 70 -2.90 -0.46 -3.26
C ASP A 70 -2.10 0.86 -3.20
N THR A 71 -0.83 0.84 -3.64
CA THR A 71 0.02 2.04 -3.71
C THR A 71 -0.48 3.04 -4.75
N ALA A 72 -0.91 2.57 -5.93
CA ALA A 72 -1.50 3.44 -6.95
C ALA A 72 -2.78 4.11 -6.43
N LEU A 73 -3.69 3.35 -5.82
CA LEU A 73 -4.91 3.86 -5.20
C LEU A 73 -4.60 4.85 -4.06
N ALA A 74 -3.58 4.60 -3.25
CA ALA A 74 -3.14 5.53 -2.20
C ALA A 74 -2.58 6.85 -2.75
N PHE A 75 -1.86 6.84 -3.88
CA PHE A 75 -1.41 8.06 -4.55
C PHE A 75 -2.59 8.86 -5.13
N ILE A 76 -3.56 8.17 -5.74
CA ILE A 76 -4.78 8.79 -6.27
C ILE A 76 -5.63 9.37 -5.13
N GLY A 77 -5.76 8.63 -4.01
CA GLY A 77 -6.50 9.07 -2.83
C GLY A 77 -5.96 10.35 -2.19
N LYS A 78 -4.67 10.68 -2.35
CA LYS A 78 -4.10 11.97 -1.91
C LYS A 78 -4.61 13.16 -2.73
N LEU A 79 -4.99 12.95 -4.00
CA LEU A 79 -5.50 14.02 -4.88
C LEU A 79 -6.93 14.45 -4.54
N ARG A 80 -7.62 13.73 -3.65
CA ARG A 80 -8.90 14.15 -3.05
C ARG A 80 -8.77 15.39 -2.17
N GLN A 81 -7.55 15.78 -1.81
CA GLN A 81 -7.25 17.00 -1.07
C GLN A 81 -6.38 17.91 -1.94
N ARG A 82 -6.32 19.20 -1.59
CA ARG A 82 -5.49 20.18 -2.30
C ARG A 82 -4.01 19.90 -2.00
N VAL A 83 -3.31 19.31 -2.97
CA VAL A 83 -1.85 19.11 -2.95
C VAL A 83 -1.10 20.30 -3.55
N SER A 84 0.11 20.55 -3.04
CA SER A 84 1.04 21.52 -3.64
C SER A 84 1.49 21.06 -5.04
N ASP A 85 2.09 21.97 -5.83
CA ASP A 85 2.64 21.60 -7.14
C ASP A 85 3.84 20.65 -7.01
N GLU A 86 4.67 20.85 -5.99
CA GLU A 86 5.82 19.98 -5.68
C GLU A 86 5.38 18.56 -5.29
N ASP A 87 4.37 18.46 -4.41
CA ASP A 87 3.76 17.16 -4.05
C ASP A 87 3.12 16.49 -5.27
N PHE A 88 2.47 17.26 -6.14
CA PHE A 88 1.85 16.73 -7.35
C PHE A 88 2.87 16.18 -8.35
N ILE A 89 3.98 16.90 -8.57
CA ILE A 89 5.11 16.42 -9.39
C ILE A 89 5.69 15.13 -8.79
N SER A 90 5.95 15.12 -7.48
CA SER A 90 6.45 13.93 -6.78
C SER A 90 5.48 12.73 -6.87
N LEU A 91 4.17 12.97 -6.74
CA LEU A 91 3.14 11.92 -6.90
C LEU A 91 3.08 11.37 -8.33
N ARG A 92 3.19 12.23 -9.35
CA ARG A 92 3.24 11.82 -10.76
C ARG A 92 4.45 10.93 -11.03
N ASP A 93 5.64 11.40 -10.67
CA ASP A 93 6.89 10.70 -10.95
C ASP A 93 6.98 9.36 -10.17
N ARG A 94 6.43 9.31 -8.95
CA ARG A 94 6.27 8.06 -8.20
C ARG A 94 5.21 7.14 -8.79
N SER A 95 4.08 7.66 -9.28
CA SER A 95 3.06 6.86 -9.97
C SER A 95 3.65 6.16 -11.20
N ASP A 96 4.50 6.86 -11.95
CA ASP A 96 5.10 6.34 -13.17
C ASP A 96 6.00 5.10 -12.94
N SER A 97 6.57 4.94 -11.75
CA SER A 97 7.35 3.75 -11.38
C SER A 97 6.51 2.47 -11.14
N LEU A 98 5.19 2.59 -11.00
CA LEU A 98 4.28 1.45 -10.78
C LEU A 98 3.81 0.82 -12.10
N PHE A 99 3.78 1.61 -13.17
CA PHE A 99 3.22 1.23 -14.47
C PHE A 99 4.30 0.83 -15.49
N THR A 100 3.86 0.23 -16.59
CA THR A 100 4.66 0.17 -17.83
C THR A 100 4.71 1.54 -18.50
N THR A 101 5.70 1.78 -19.37
CA THR A 101 5.83 3.05 -20.11
C THR A 101 4.59 3.41 -20.93
N SER A 102 3.93 2.40 -21.52
CA SER A 102 2.66 2.55 -22.26
C SER A 102 1.42 2.38 -21.38
N GLY A 103 1.58 2.35 -20.05
CA GLY A 103 0.48 2.11 -19.12
C GLY A 103 -0.50 3.29 -19.03
N TYR A 104 -1.78 2.96 -18.91
CA TYR A 104 -2.89 3.92 -18.95
C TYR A 104 -3.96 3.59 -17.89
N ILE A 105 -4.88 4.53 -17.69
CA ILE A 105 -6.02 4.41 -16.77
C ILE A 105 -7.31 4.45 -17.59
N ASN A 106 -8.18 3.46 -17.37
CA ASN A 106 -9.56 3.50 -17.81
C ASN A 106 -10.41 4.04 -16.66
N LEU A 107 -11.24 5.04 -16.91
CA LEU A 107 -12.10 5.67 -15.92
C LEU A 107 -13.56 5.58 -16.37
N GLU A 108 -14.38 4.93 -15.55
CA GLU A 108 -15.83 5.04 -15.58
C GLU A 108 -16.24 6.26 -14.75
N THR A 109 -16.75 7.31 -15.39
CA THR A 109 -17.17 8.55 -14.74
C THR A 109 -18.55 8.40 -14.09
N GLN A 110 -18.91 9.30 -13.17
CA GLN A 110 -20.23 9.32 -12.50
C GLN A 110 -21.42 9.36 -13.49
N ASP A 111 -21.24 9.94 -14.68
CA ASP A 111 -22.24 9.99 -15.75
C ASP A 111 -22.18 8.78 -16.72
N GLY A 112 -21.46 7.72 -16.35
CA GLY A 112 -21.39 6.45 -17.08
C GLY A 112 -20.48 6.44 -18.31
N LYS A 113 -19.75 7.52 -18.60
CA LYS A 113 -18.80 7.56 -19.72
C LYS A 113 -17.55 6.75 -19.38
N GLN A 114 -16.99 6.11 -20.40
CA GLN A 114 -15.74 5.37 -20.31
C GLN A 114 -14.63 6.21 -20.96
N LEU A 115 -13.69 6.70 -20.16
CA LEU A 115 -12.54 7.50 -20.62
C LEU A 115 -11.27 6.65 -20.54
N ARG A 116 -10.45 6.68 -21.59
CA ARG A 116 -9.10 6.12 -21.57
C ARG A 116 -8.10 7.26 -21.52
N LEU A 117 -7.38 7.37 -20.42
CA LEU A 117 -6.49 8.49 -20.11
C LEU A 117 -5.06 7.98 -19.92
N THR A 118 -4.08 8.77 -20.36
CA THR A 118 -2.71 8.60 -19.86
C THR A 118 -2.66 8.89 -18.36
N ARG A 119 -1.61 8.39 -17.70
CA ARG A 119 -1.39 8.60 -16.26
C ARG A 119 -1.34 10.09 -15.90
N GLY A 120 -0.68 10.91 -16.71
CA GLY A 120 -0.59 12.37 -16.50
C GLY A 120 -1.94 13.08 -16.63
N GLU A 121 -2.73 12.74 -17.66
CA GLU A 121 -4.08 13.30 -17.85
C GLU A 121 -5.02 12.91 -16.69
N PHE A 122 -5.01 11.64 -16.29
CA PHE A 122 -5.82 11.17 -15.16
C PHE A 122 -5.43 11.88 -13.86
N LEU A 123 -4.14 11.96 -13.51
CA LEU A 123 -3.71 12.62 -12.27
C LEU A 123 -4.05 14.12 -12.28
N THR A 124 -3.96 14.77 -13.44
CA THR A 124 -4.36 16.18 -13.60
C THR A 124 -5.88 16.35 -13.41
N ARG A 125 -6.70 15.46 -14.00
CA ARG A 125 -8.16 15.43 -13.77
C ARG A 125 -8.47 15.20 -12.29
N ALA A 126 -7.91 14.17 -11.68
CA ALA A 126 -8.17 13.79 -10.29
C ALA A 126 -7.79 14.92 -9.30
N ARG A 127 -6.71 15.66 -9.57
CA ARG A 127 -6.34 16.85 -8.80
C ARG A 127 -7.37 17.98 -8.91
N GLY A 128 -7.94 18.17 -10.10
CA GLY A 128 -8.92 19.22 -10.39
C GLY A 128 -10.34 18.91 -9.92
N SER A 129 -10.77 17.65 -10.02
CA SER A 129 -12.11 17.20 -9.61
C SER A 129 -12.22 16.86 -8.13
N GLN A 130 -11.11 16.38 -7.52
CA GLN A 130 -11.05 15.88 -6.13
C GLN A 130 -12.01 14.71 -5.82
N SER A 131 -12.54 14.05 -6.86
CA SER A 131 -13.47 12.92 -6.77
C SER A 131 -12.89 11.74 -5.99
N ALA A 132 -13.76 10.89 -5.44
CA ALA A 132 -13.33 9.58 -4.97
C ALA A 132 -13.17 8.63 -6.19
N TYR A 133 -12.28 7.64 -6.06
CA TYR A 133 -12.03 6.66 -7.10
C TYR A 133 -11.92 5.26 -6.50
N LYS A 134 -12.67 4.33 -7.06
CA LYS A 134 -12.71 2.93 -6.63
C LYS A 134 -12.11 2.00 -7.67
N PHE A 135 -11.37 1.00 -7.21
CA PHE A 135 -10.80 -0.05 -8.05
C PHE A 135 -11.89 -0.95 -8.65
N LYS A 136 -11.82 -1.18 -9.98
CA LYS A 136 -12.70 -2.12 -10.70
C LYS A 136 -11.95 -3.38 -11.14
N LYS A 137 -10.86 -3.20 -11.90
CA LYS A 137 -9.96 -4.26 -12.38
C LYS A 137 -8.62 -3.69 -12.85
N ALA A 138 -7.61 -4.53 -13.03
CA ALA A 138 -6.33 -4.16 -13.64
C ALA A 138 -5.84 -5.22 -14.63
N THR A 139 -4.98 -4.80 -15.56
CA THR A 139 -4.11 -5.69 -16.33
C THR A 139 -2.68 -5.50 -15.87
N LEU A 140 -2.06 -6.58 -15.39
CA LEU A 140 -0.75 -6.59 -14.76
C LEU A 140 0.24 -7.41 -15.59
N VAL A 141 1.53 -7.11 -15.49
CA VAL A 141 2.58 -7.91 -16.13
C VAL A 141 3.69 -8.26 -15.15
N LEU A 142 4.00 -9.55 -15.08
CA LEU A 142 5.20 -10.08 -14.46
C LEU A 142 6.29 -10.19 -15.54
N ASN A 143 7.48 -9.65 -15.25
CA ASN A 143 8.68 -9.89 -16.04
C ASN A 143 9.64 -10.70 -15.18
N ASP A 144 10.04 -11.88 -15.65
CA ASP A 144 10.87 -12.83 -14.90
C ASP A 144 11.77 -13.66 -15.83
N GLN A 145 12.56 -14.58 -15.27
CA GLN A 145 13.45 -15.48 -16.05
C GLN A 145 14.41 -14.71 -16.98
N PHE A 146 15.06 -13.67 -16.45
CA PHE A 146 16.04 -12.87 -17.17
C PHE A 146 17.26 -13.70 -17.56
N ARG A 147 17.62 -13.66 -18.84
CA ARG A 147 18.75 -14.41 -19.40
C ARG A 147 19.43 -13.61 -20.51
N ASN A 148 20.76 -13.68 -20.55
CA ASN A 148 21.51 -13.27 -21.73
C ASN A 148 21.39 -14.35 -22.81
N GLY A 149 21.18 -13.96 -24.06
CA GLY A 149 21.15 -14.84 -25.22
C GLY A 149 22.35 -14.61 -26.14
N PRO A 150 22.36 -15.25 -27.32
CA PRO A 150 23.37 -14.97 -28.33
C PRO A 150 23.42 -13.48 -28.71
N ASN A 151 24.61 -12.99 -29.04
CA ASN A 151 24.90 -11.59 -29.41
C ASN A 151 24.62 -10.56 -28.28
N ASP A 152 24.82 -10.97 -27.02
CA ASP A 152 24.61 -10.15 -25.81
C ASP A 152 23.22 -9.51 -25.68
N ARG A 153 22.22 -10.14 -26.30
CA ARG A 153 20.83 -9.72 -26.23
C ARG A 153 20.16 -10.32 -25.00
N TRP A 154 19.72 -9.46 -24.10
CA TRP A 154 18.95 -9.89 -22.94
C TRP A 154 17.48 -10.13 -23.28
N TYR A 155 16.93 -11.19 -22.68
CA TYR A 155 15.54 -11.58 -22.79
C TYR A 155 14.95 -11.89 -21.42
N CYS A 156 13.67 -11.63 -21.24
CA CYS A 156 12.87 -12.15 -20.14
C CYS A 156 11.68 -12.95 -20.65
N ARG A 157 11.05 -13.71 -19.75
CA ARG A 157 9.65 -14.10 -19.89
C ARG A 157 8.79 -12.93 -19.40
N SER A 158 7.71 -12.66 -20.11
CA SER A 158 6.74 -11.60 -19.76
C SER A 158 5.35 -12.22 -19.76
N THR A 159 4.71 -12.28 -18.60
CA THR A 159 3.40 -12.89 -18.41
C THR A 159 2.40 -11.84 -17.98
N THR A 160 1.39 -11.62 -18.80
CA THR A 160 0.31 -10.65 -18.59
C THR A 160 -0.91 -11.35 -18.00
N PHE A 161 -1.43 -10.76 -16.93
CA PHE A 161 -2.59 -11.17 -16.15
C PHE A 161 -3.68 -10.14 -16.43
N HIS A 162 -4.72 -10.55 -17.16
CA HIS A 162 -5.79 -9.67 -17.63
C HIS A 162 -6.98 -9.72 -16.68
N GLU A 163 -7.65 -8.58 -16.54
CA GLU A 163 -8.92 -8.43 -15.81
C GLU A 163 -8.85 -8.85 -14.33
N VAL A 164 -7.69 -8.62 -13.69
CA VAL A 164 -7.48 -8.91 -12.27
C VAL A 164 -8.36 -7.99 -11.43
N ASN A 165 -9.37 -8.57 -10.76
CA ASN A 165 -10.23 -7.90 -9.79
C ASN A 165 -10.12 -8.47 -8.36
N ARG A 166 -9.41 -9.60 -8.20
CA ARG A 166 -9.23 -10.34 -6.95
C ARG A 166 -7.80 -10.87 -6.83
N PHE A 167 -7.40 -11.17 -5.60
CA PHE A 167 -6.08 -11.71 -5.25
C PHE A 167 -6.24 -12.88 -4.28
N ASP A 168 -5.36 -13.88 -4.39
CA ASP A 168 -5.15 -14.91 -3.38
C ASP A 168 -3.85 -14.57 -2.63
N GLY A 169 -4.00 -14.12 -1.38
CA GLY A 169 -2.94 -13.36 -0.69
C GLY A 169 -2.50 -12.16 -1.54
N ASP A 170 -1.25 -12.20 -1.99
CA ASP A 170 -0.65 -11.18 -2.87
C ASP A 170 -0.63 -11.57 -4.36
N TYR A 171 -1.05 -12.79 -4.73
CA TYR A 171 -1.03 -13.27 -6.12
C TYR A 171 -2.32 -12.90 -6.86
N PRO A 172 -2.27 -12.41 -8.12
CA PRO A 172 -3.47 -11.99 -8.84
C PRO A 172 -4.30 -13.20 -9.29
N ILE A 173 -5.63 -13.07 -9.24
CA ILE A 173 -6.59 -14.01 -9.84
C ILE A 173 -7.10 -13.36 -11.14
N PRO A 174 -6.53 -13.69 -12.32
CA PRO A 174 -6.94 -13.14 -13.60
C PRO A 174 -8.11 -13.90 -14.20
N GLU A 175 -8.83 -13.27 -15.13
CA GLU A 175 -9.76 -13.99 -16.02
C GLU A 175 -9.02 -14.66 -17.19
N LYS A 176 -7.88 -14.09 -17.60
CA LYS A 176 -7.05 -14.58 -18.71
C LYS A 176 -5.56 -14.32 -18.47
N VAL A 177 -4.73 -15.26 -18.89
CA VAL A 177 -3.26 -15.14 -18.87
C VAL A 177 -2.69 -15.27 -20.28
N THR A 178 -1.71 -14.44 -20.63
CA THR A 178 -0.93 -14.55 -21.88
C THR A 178 0.55 -14.39 -21.57
N SER A 179 1.43 -15.22 -22.17
CA SER A 179 2.87 -15.18 -21.86
C SER A 179 3.74 -15.15 -23.11
N VAL A 180 4.78 -14.32 -23.10
CA VAL A 180 5.82 -14.21 -24.13
C VAL A 180 7.14 -14.70 -23.53
N LYS A 181 7.68 -15.81 -24.04
CA LYS A 181 8.87 -16.50 -23.46
C LYS A 181 10.23 -15.83 -23.74
N ARG A 182 10.27 -14.84 -24.65
CA ARG A 182 11.49 -14.16 -25.12
C ARG A 182 11.22 -12.68 -25.46
N LYS A 183 10.73 -11.91 -24.50
CA LYS A 183 10.61 -10.45 -24.65
C LYS A 183 12.02 -9.83 -24.59
N PRO A 184 12.45 -9.04 -25.58
CA PRO A 184 13.74 -8.34 -25.52
C PRO A 184 13.75 -7.31 -24.38
N VAL A 185 14.86 -7.23 -23.65
CA VAL A 185 15.10 -6.26 -22.57
C VAL A 185 16.53 -5.75 -22.62
N LYS A 186 16.84 -4.66 -21.90
CA LYS A 186 18.19 -4.05 -21.89
C LYS A 186 19.20 -4.76 -20.98
N GLY A 187 18.75 -5.65 -20.09
CA GLY A 187 19.58 -6.28 -19.06
C GLY A 187 18.76 -7.18 -18.13
N LYS A 188 19.25 -7.37 -16.89
CA LYS A 188 18.48 -7.93 -15.76
C LYS A 188 17.34 -6.98 -15.34
N ALA A 189 16.56 -7.37 -14.33
CA ALA A 189 15.54 -6.51 -13.73
C ALA A 189 16.13 -5.14 -13.30
N PRO A 190 15.42 -4.01 -13.52
CA PRO A 190 15.89 -2.69 -13.09
C PRO A 190 16.12 -2.56 -11.57
N SER A 191 15.38 -3.32 -10.77
CA SER A 191 15.51 -3.39 -9.30
C SER A 191 16.64 -4.31 -8.82
N GLY A 192 17.28 -5.06 -9.71
CA GLY A 192 18.21 -6.14 -9.36
C GLY A 192 17.57 -7.46 -8.92
N ALA A 193 16.23 -7.50 -8.77
CA ALA A 193 15.50 -8.71 -8.39
C ALA A 193 15.42 -9.77 -9.51
N GLU A 194 14.97 -10.98 -9.18
CA GLU A 194 14.76 -12.06 -10.17
C GLU A 194 13.52 -11.85 -11.05
N SER A 195 12.56 -11.09 -10.55
CA SER A 195 11.32 -10.75 -11.23
C SER A 195 10.80 -9.39 -10.77
N TYR A 196 9.96 -8.74 -11.58
CA TYR A 196 9.25 -7.55 -11.16
C TYR A 196 7.88 -7.43 -11.83
N TRP A 197 6.93 -6.82 -11.12
CA TRP A 197 5.58 -6.54 -11.60
C TRP A 197 5.44 -5.11 -12.14
N GLN A 198 4.52 -4.88 -13.09
CA GLN A 198 4.08 -3.54 -13.51
C GLN A 198 2.58 -3.55 -13.83
N ILE A 199 1.94 -2.39 -13.70
CA ILE A 199 0.57 -2.15 -14.16
C ILE A 199 0.60 -1.75 -15.64
N ILE A 200 -0.15 -2.45 -16.49
CA ILE A 200 -0.41 -2.03 -17.88
C ILE A 200 -1.67 -1.17 -17.92
N GLU A 201 -2.73 -1.63 -17.27
CA GLU A 201 -4.02 -0.94 -17.23
C GLU A 201 -4.54 -0.95 -15.79
N LEU A 202 -5.07 0.18 -15.36
CA LEU A 202 -5.86 0.30 -14.14
C LEU A 202 -7.25 0.82 -14.51
N THR A 203 -8.30 0.05 -14.25
CA THR A 203 -9.69 0.49 -14.42
C THR A 203 -10.26 0.95 -13.09
N LEU A 204 -10.78 2.18 -13.06
CA LEU A 204 -11.35 2.86 -11.91
C LEU A 204 -12.80 3.29 -12.18
N ILE A 205 -13.57 3.47 -11.11
CA ILE A 205 -14.89 4.11 -11.11
C ILE A 205 -14.78 5.41 -10.31
N GLU A 206 -15.29 6.52 -10.87
CA GLU A 206 -15.42 7.82 -10.21
C GLU A 206 -16.66 7.79 -9.30
N GLU A 207 -16.46 8.06 -8.01
CA GLU A 207 -17.49 8.10 -6.94
C GLU A 207 -17.79 9.55 -6.54
#